data_AF-A0A958ALD6-F1
#
_entry.id   AF-A0A958ALD6-F1
#
_cell.length_a   1.000
_cell.length_b   1.000
_cell.length_c   1.000
_cell.angle_alpha   90.00
_cell.angle_beta   90.00
_cell.angle_gamma   90.00
#
_symmetry.space_group_name_H-M   'P 1'
#
loop_
_entity.id
_entity.type
_entity.pdbx_description
1 polymer ?
#
loop_
_entity_poly.entity_id
_entity_poly.type
_entity_poly.pdbx_seq_one_letter_code
_entity_poly.pdbx_strand_id
1 'polypeptide(L)'
;ADALLVLPADLPRLRSRDITELYERSLAATGIVIVPSDDNGTNALLLRPPHAINFAFGHNSFAHHCLAAQMANLPCVIVDSPHLRFDVDLPPDLAQLSSEQPYL
;
A
#
# COMPACT_ATOMS: atom_id res chain seq x y z
N ALA A 1 -0.61 18.93 -8.17
CA ALA A 1 -0.32 17.48 -8.29
C ALA A 1 -1.65 16.75 -8.21
N ASP A 2 -1.91 15.82 -9.12
CA ASP A 2 -3.24 15.22 -9.32
C ASP A 2 -3.42 13.89 -8.57
N ALA A 3 -2.34 13.35 -8.03
CA ALA A 3 -2.34 12.16 -7.20
C ALA A 3 -1.24 12.24 -6.12
N LEU A 4 -1.41 11.46 -5.06
CA LEU A 4 -0.44 11.28 -3.98
C LEU A 4 -0.27 9.78 -3.73
N LEU A 5 0.97 9.30 -3.67
CA LEU A 5 1.30 7.94 -3.25
C LEU A 5 2.03 8.00 -1.91
N VAL A 6 1.51 7.26 -0.92
CA VAL A 6 2.12 7.07 0.39
C VAL A 6 2.68 5.65 0.46
N LEU A 7 3.96 5.55 0.80
CA LEU A 7 4.69 4.30 0.99
C LEU A 7 5.44 4.37 2.33
N PRO A 8 5.25 3.38 3.22
CA PRO A 8 6.17 3.14 4.33
C PRO A 8 7.62 2.93 3.85
N ALA A 9 8.58 3.25 4.73
CA ALA A 9 10.00 3.21 4.38
C ALA A 9 10.66 1.83 4.61
N ASP A 10 9.94 0.92 5.25
CA ASP A 10 10.32 -0.41 5.72
C ASP A 10 9.83 -1.52 4.78
N LEU A 11 9.68 -1.21 3.48
CA LEU A 11 9.32 -2.15 2.43
C LEU A 11 10.56 -2.63 1.65
N PRO A 12 11.36 -3.57 2.20
CA PRO A 12 12.65 -3.95 1.62
C PRO A 12 12.55 -4.63 0.25
N ARG A 13 11.35 -5.08 -0.12
CA ARG A 13 11.07 -5.81 -1.38
C ARG A 13 10.47 -4.91 -2.46
N LEU A 14 10.18 -3.64 -2.17
CA LEU A 14 9.65 -2.66 -3.11
C LEU A 14 10.49 -2.57 -4.38
N ARG A 15 9.84 -2.61 -5.54
CA ARG A 15 10.47 -2.41 -6.86
C ARG A 15 9.82 -1.24 -7.57
N SER A 16 10.57 -0.60 -8.47
CA SER A 16 10.04 0.50 -9.30
C SER A 16 8.80 0.09 -10.11
N ARG A 17 8.71 -1.19 -10.52
CA ARG A 17 7.55 -1.73 -11.24
C ARG A 17 6.27 -1.72 -10.39
N ASP A 18 6.39 -1.93 -9.08
CA ASP A 18 5.22 -1.89 -8.19
C ASP A 18 4.64 -0.47 -8.15
N ILE A 19 5.50 0.56 -8.11
CA ILE A 19 5.09 1.97 -8.17
C ILE A 19 4.37 2.27 -9.50
N THR A 20 4.93 1.83 -10.62
CA THR A 20 4.33 2.01 -11.94
C THR A 20 2.96 1.34 -12.02
N GLU A 21 2.81 0.11 -11.53
CA GLU A 21 1.52 -0.58 -11.51
C GLU A 21 0.48 0.18 -10.69
N LEU A 22 0.81 0.62 -9.47
CA LEU A 22 -0.11 1.41 -8.65
C LEU A 22 -0.55 2.70 -9.37
N TYR A 23 0.39 3.37 -10.03
CA TYR A 23 0.09 4.56 -10.81
C TYR A 23 -0.85 4.26 -11.99
N GLU A 24 -0.58 3.21 -12.77
CA GLU A 24 -1.42 2.79 -13.91
C GLU A 24 -2.84 2.42 -13.46
N ARG A 25 -2.98 1.67 -12.36
CA ARG A 25 -4.29 1.34 -11.76
C ARG A 25 -5.07 2.59 -11.36
N SER A 26 -4.38 3.64 -10.93
CA SER A 26 -5.02 4.91 -10.56
C SER A 26 -5.54 5.72 -11.76
N LEU A 27 -5.13 5.40 -13.00
CA LEU A 27 -5.55 6.16 -14.18
C LEU A 27 -7.01 5.89 -14.57
N ALA A 28 -7.58 4.76 -14.14
CA ALA A 28 -8.92 4.34 -14.55
C ALA A 28 -10.04 5.25 -14.00
N ALA A 29 -9.87 5.80 -12.81
CA ALA A 29 -10.86 6.68 -12.16
C ALA A 29 -10.23 7.50 -11.02
N THR A 30 -10.91 8.56 -10.60
CA THR A 30 -10.67 9.16 -9.29
C THR A 30 -11.08 8.17 -8.20
N GLY A 31 -10.27 8.02 -7.16
CA GLY A 31 -10.49 7.10 -6.05
C GLY A 31 -9.18 6.80 -5.33
N ILE A 32 -9.09 5.58 -4.79
CA ILE A 32 -7.87 5.09 -4.16
C ILE A 32 -7.39 3.77 -4.78
N VAL A 33 -6.08 3.57 -4.76
CA VAL A 33 -5.44 2.26 -4.96
C VAL A 33 -4.74 1.90 -3.66
N ILE A 34 -4.98 0.70 -3.14
CA ILE A 34 -4.49 0.29 -1.82
C ILE A 34 -3.83 -1.09 -1.89
N VAL A 35 -2.72 -1.25 -1.17
CA VAL A 35 -2.07 -2.53 -0.94
C VAL A 35 -2.11 -2.85 0.55
N PRO A 36 -2.69 -3.99 0.96
CA PRO A 36 -2.67 -4.40 2.37
C PRO A 36 -1.25 -4.84 2.80
N SER A 37 -0.96 -4.75 4.08
CA SER A 37 0.11 -5.53 4.72
C SER A 37 -0.43 -6.87 5.22
N ASP A 38 0.46 -7.76 5.68
CA ASP A 38 0.07 -9.05 6.27
C ASP A 38 -0.61 -8.91 7.66
N ASP A 39 -0.47 -7.77 8.34
CA ASP A 39 -1.00 -7.51 9.69
C ASP A 39 -2.34 -6.71 9.71
N ASN A 40 -3.00 -6.57 8.56
CA ASN A 40 -4.19 -5.73 8.31
C ASN A 40 -3.92 -4.21 8.29
N GLY A 41 -2.66 -3.80 8.27
CA GLY A 41 -2.21 -2.47 7.92
C GLY A 41 -2.28 -2.16 6.40
N THR A 42 -1.68 -1.04 5.99
CA THR A 42 -1.67 -0.55 4.61
C THR A 42 -0.24 -0.23 4.16
N ASN A 43 0.30 -1.01 3.22
CA ASN A 43 1.67 -0.85 2.73
C ASN A 43 1.78 -0.01 1.45
N ALA A 44 0.67 0.32 0.80
CA ALA A 44 0.63 1.40 -0.16
C ALA A 44 -0.75 2.03 -0.21
N LEU A 45 -0.78 3.36 -0.27
CA LEU A 45 -2.02 4.11 -0.49
C LEU A 45 -1.79 5.18 -1.54
N LEU A 46 -2.40 5.02 -2.71
CA LEU A 46 -2.45 6.03 -3.75
C LEU A 46 -3.82 6.68 -3.75
N LEU A 47 -3.85 8.01 -3.67
CA LEU A 47 -5.05 8.83 -3.71
C LEU A 47 -5.08 9.66 -4.98
N ARG A 48 -6.20 9.65 -5.69
CA ARG A 48 -6.45 10.51 -6.86
C ARG A 48 -7.88 11.07 -6.75
N PRO A 49 -8.07 12.35 -6.36
CA PRO A 49 -7.05 13.36 -6.07
C PRO A 49 -6.34 13.12 -4.72
N PRO A 50 -5.26 13.87 -4.39
CA PRO A 50 -4.50 13.70 -3.14
C PRO A 50 -5.33 13.79 -1.84
N HIS A 51 -6.51 14.40 -1.90
CA HIS A 51 -7.42 14.61 -0.77
C HIS A 51 -8.67 13.71 -0.85
N ALA A 52 -8.61 12.61 -1.61
CA ALA A 52 -9.74 11.69 -1.82
C ALA A 52 -10.33 11.16 -0.49
N ILE A 53 -9.47 10.84 0.48
CA ILE A 53 -9.84 10.42 1.84
C ILE A 53 -8.82 10.96 2.85
N ASN A 54 -9.20 10.97 4.13
CA ASN A 54 -8.25 11.22 5.23
C ASN A 54 -7.41 9.97 5.51
N PHE A 55 -6.17 10.17 5.97
CA PHE A 55 -5.30 9.06 6.38
C PHE A 55 -5.73 8.46 7.72
N ALA A 56 -5.63 7.14 7.83
CA ALA A 56 -5.94 6.37 9.03
C ALA A 56 -4.96 5.21 9.23
N PHE A 57 -3.65 5.49 9.08
CA PHE A 57 -2.57 4.50 9.24
C PHE A 57 -2.47 3.94 10.66
N GLY A 58 -1.86 2.75 10.76
CA GLY A 58 -1.73 1.97 11.98
C GLY A 58 -2.58 0.70 11.94
N HIS A 59 -2.93 0.21 13.13
CA HIS A 59 -3.68 -1.03 13.28
C HIS A 59 -5.01 -0.99 12.52
N ASN A 60 -5.27 -2.04 11.73
CA ASN A 60 -6.48 -2.20 10.93
C ASN A 60 -6.71 -1.07 9.89
N SER A 61 -5.65 -0.36 9.50
CA SER A 61 -5.72 0.78 8.58
C SER A 61 -6.28 0.42 7.21
N PHE A 62 -6.06 -0.80 6.72
CA PHE A 62 -6.63 -1.25 5.44
C PHE A 62 -8.15 -1.15 5.42
N ALA A 63 -8.80 -1.67 6.48
CA ALA A 63 -10.25 -1.62 6.61
C ALA A 63 -10.75 -0.18 6.76
N HIS A 64 -10.05 0.65 7.54
CA HIS A 64 -10.42 2.06 7.71
C HIS A 64 -10.34 2.85 6.39
N HIS A 65 -9.30 2.65 5.58
CA HIS A 65 -9.16 3.29 4.27
C HIS A 65 -10.23 2.81 3.28
N CYS A 66 -10.52 1.51 3.24
CA CYS A 66 -11.58 0.96 2.38
C CYS A 66 -12.96 1.52 2.76
N LEU A 67 -13.26 1.59 4.06
CA LEU A 67 -14.50 2.18 4.56
C LEU A 67 -14.58 3.68 4.22
N ALA A 68 -13.48 4.43 4.37
CA ALA A 68 -13.44 5.85 4.02
C ALA A 68 -13.74 6.08 2.54
N ALA A 69 -13.15 5.27 1.64
CA ALA A 69 -13.44 5.34 0.21
C ALA A 69 -14.91 5.01 -0.09
N GLN A 70 -15.45 3.97 0.54
CA GLN A 70 -16.86 3.61 0.42
C GLN A 70 -17.79 4.74 0.89
N MET A 71 -17.53 5.34 2.04
CA MET A 71 -18.33 6.45 2.58
C MET A 71 -18.27 7.70 1.69
N ALA A 72 -17.14 7.90 0.99
CA ALA A 72 -16.97 8.96 0.01
C ALA A 72 -17.55 8.63 -1.38
N ASN A 73 -18.15 7.45 -1.58
CA ASN A 73 -18.58 6.91 -2.88
C ASN A 73 -17.45 6.89 -3.92
N LEU A 74 -16.23 6.60 -3.48
CA LEU A 74 -15.05 6.51 -4.32
C LEU A 74 -14.70 5.05 -4.63
N PRO A 75 -14.30 4.74 -5.87
CA PRO A 75 -13.65 3.47 -6.20
C PRO A 75 -12.45 3.18 -5.30
N CYS A 76 -12.38 1.95 -4.80
CA CYS A 76 -11.23 1.41 -4.08
C CYS A 76 -10.69 0.21 -4.86
N VAL A 77 -9.48 0.34 -5.40
CA VAL A 77 -8.79 -0.74 -6.11
C VAL A 77 -7.79 -1.39 -5.16
N ILE A 78 -8.04 -2.64 -4.80
CA ILE A 78 -7.12 -3.42 -3.96
C ILE A 78 -6.13 -4.14 -4.87
N VAL A 79 -4.83 -3.97 -4.61
CA VAL A 79 -3.75 -4.63 -5.32
C VAL A 79 -3.06 -5.61 -4.38
N ASP A 80 -3.08 -6.89 -4.74
CA ASP A 80 -2.33 -7.93 -4.03
C ASP A 80 -0.92 -8.02 -4.62
N SER A 81 0.04 -7.35 -3.98
CA SER A 81 1.45 -7.34 -4.41
C SER A 81 2.34 -8.05 -3.39
N PRO A 82 2.94 -9.22 -3.73
CA PRO A 82 3.80 -9.95 -2.81
C PRO A 82 5.09 -9.20 -2.45
N HIS A 83 5.48 -8.20 -3.25
CA HIS A 83 6.64 -7.33 -2.95
C HIS A 83 6.31 -6.24 -1.92
N LEU A 84 5.03 -5.87 -1.81
CA LEU A 84 4.58 -4.77 -0.96
C LEU A 84 3.82 -5.25 0.28
N ARG A 85 3.32 -6.49 0.32
CA ARG A 85 2.65 -7.03 1.52
C ARG A 85 3.57 -7.21 2.73
N PHE A 86 4.87 -7.34 2.50
CA PHE A 86 5.86 -7.57 3.54
C PHE A 86 6.62 -6.30 3.89
N ASP A 87 6.40 -5.83 5.10
CA ASP A 87 7.12 -4.80 5.84
C ASP A 87 7.92 -5.40 7.00
N VAL A 88 8.91 -4.67 7.49
CA VAL A 88 9.82 -5.12 8.57
C VAL A 88 9.57 -4.30 9.83
N ASP A 89 8.79 -4.86 10.75
CA ASP A 89 8.41 -4.18 12.01
C ASP A 89 9.16 -4.74 13.22
N LEU A 90 9.36 -6.05 13.25
CA LEU A 90 9.86 -6.81 14.39
C LEU A 90 11.14 -7.56 14.06
N PRO A 91 11.96 -7.91 15.06
CA PRO A 91 13.18 -8.69 14.83
C PRO A 91 13.02 -10.00 14.02
N PRO A 92 11.92 -10.78 14.17
CA PRO A 92 11.68 -11.96 13.33
C PRO A 92 11.56 -11.66 11.83
N ASP A 93 11.09 -10.47 11.46
CA ASP A 93 10.88 -10.09 10.06
C ASP A 93 12.22 -9.94 9.32
N LEU A 94 13.26 -9.48 10.02
CA LEU A 94 14.63 -9.46 9.48
C LEU A 94 15.15 -10.86 9.16
N ALA A 95 14.81 -11.86 9.97
CA ALA A 95 15.18 -13.25 9.69
C ALA A 95 14.44 -13.80 8.47
N GLN A 96 13.14 -13.48 8.34
CA GLN A 96 12.34 -13.82 7.16
C GLN A 96 12.93 -13.18 5.90
N LEU A 97 13.29 -11.89 5.96
CA LEU A 97 13.93 -11.18 4.86
C LEU A 97 15.25 -11.85 4.42
N SER A 98 16.07 -12.26 5.39
CA SER A 98 17.37 -12.90 5.15
C SER A 98 17.25 -14.31 4.57
N SER A 99 16.19 -15.05 4.93
CA SER A 99 15.97 -16.43 4.45
C SER A 99 15.61 -16.53 2.97
N GLU A 100 15.09 -15.45 2.38
CA GLU A 100 14.67 -15.39 0.98
C GLU A 100 15.74 -14.82 0.03
N GLN A 101 16.80 -14.22 0.56
CA GLN A 101 17.94 -13.78 -0.24
C GLN A 101 19.06 -14.81 -0.11
N PRO A 102 19.33 -15.66 -1.12
CA PRO A 102 20.62 -16.33 -1.17
C PRO A 102 21.65 -15.20 -1.24
N TYR A 103 22.51 -15.16 -0.22
CA TYR A 103 23.68 -14.30 -0.12
C TYR A 103 24.32 -14.15 -1.50
N LEU A 104 24.48 -12.89 -1.95
CA LEU A 104 25.22 -12.41 -3.13
C LEU A 104 25.83 -13.48 -4.06
#